data_AF-A0A660UDV2-F1
#
_entry.id   AF-A0A660UDV2-F1
#
_cell.length_a   1.000
_cell.length_b   1.000
_cell.length_c   1.000
_cell.angle_alpha   90.00
_cell.angle_beta   90.00
_cell.angle_gamma   90.00
#
_symmetry.space_group_name_H-M   'P 1'
#
loop_
_entity.id
_entity.type
_entity.pdbx_description
1 polymer ?
#
loop_
_entity_poly.entity_id
_entity_poly.type
_entity_poly.pdbx_seq_one_letter_code
_entity_poly.pdbx_strand_id
1 'polypeptide(L)'
;VGWYEVGWGPMISKVAYFIKDVIGPKGCVSIAKELSSVDPSDVSGHTKVENIILHSAETDKNGKPAKEDQIIKIEDEPDHNELCKREQEYLLRAIREDLDLSDHIEDAVNSLRICMAAVESYKTGQTIHLD
;
A
#
# COMPACT_ATOMS: atom_id res chain seq x y z
N VAL A 1 -7.44 4.42 -16.72
CA VAL A 1 -6.16 4.86 -16.12
C VAL A 1 -6.35 4.91 -14.63
N GLY A 2 -5.49 4.23 -13.87
CA GLY A 2 -5.43 4.35 -12.41
C GLY A 2 -4.01 4.77 -12.04
N TRP A 3 -3.84 5.42 -10.90
CA TRP A 3 -2.53 5.82 -10.39
C TRP A 3 -2.43 5.54 -8.90
N TYR A 4 -1.19 5.38 -8.45
CA TYR A 4 -0.84 5.25 -7.04
C TYR A 4 -0.05 6.49 -6.64
N GLU A 5 -0.41 7.07 -5.50
CA GLU A 5 0.25 8.25 -4.98
C GLU A 5 0.72 8.01 -3.55
N VAL A 6 1.98 8.39 -3.30
CA VAL A 6 2.57 8.44 -1.98
C VAL A 6 3.01 9.86 -1.72
N GLY A 7 2.51 10.43 -0.62
CA GLY A 7 2.75 11.82 -0.27
C GLY A 7 2.82 12.01 1.24
N TRP A 8 3.41 13.13 1.64
CA TRP A 8 3.46 13.58 3.03
C TRP A 8 2.69 14.89 3.16
N GLY A 9 1.78 14.97 4.12
CA GLY A 9 1.05 16.19 4.48
C GLY A 9 -0.44 16.22 4.09
N PRO A 10 -1.17 17.29 4.46
CA PRO A 10 -2.64 17.36 4.46
C PRO A 10 -3.28 17.68 3.10
N MET A 11 -2.55 17.65 1.99
CA MET A 11 -3.06 18.16 0.70
C MET A 11 -4.10 17.25 0.03
N ILE A 12 -4.18 15.96 0.40
CA ILE A 12 -5.11 14.98 -0.20
C ILE A 12 -5.88 14.18 0.88
N SER A 13 -5.23 13.83 2.00
CA SER A 13 -5.82 13.01 3.07
C SER A 13 -6.29 13.83 4.27
N LYS A 14 -7.34 13.34 4.96
CA LYS A 14 -7.79 13.86 6.27
C LYS A 14 -6.73 13.70 7.37
N VAL A 15 -5.74 12.82 7.18
CA VAL A 15 -4.69 12.50 8.17
C VAL A 15 -3.31 12.86 7.61
N ALA A 16 -2.65 13.84 8.21
CA ALA A 16 -1.50 14.56 7.65
C ALA A 16 -0.13 13.88 7.83
N TYR A 17 -0.01 12.55 7.68
CA TYR A 17 1.23 11.85 8.06
C TYR A 17 1.75 10.82 7.06
N PHE A 18 0.92 10.06 6.34
CA PHE A 18 1.39 9.16 5.29
C PHE A 18 0.25 8.88 4.30
N ILE A 19 0.39 9.31 3.05
CA ILE A 19 -0.61 9.09 1.99
C ILE A 19 -0.20 7.82 1.24
N LYS A 20 -1.12 6.86 1.12
CA LYS A 20 -1.03 5.72 0.19
C LYS A 20 -2.39 5.57 -0.45
N ASP A 21 -2.60 6.31 -1.53
CA ASP A 21 -3.86 6.32 -2.22
C ASP A 21 -3.73 5.59 -3.55
N VAL A 22 -4.69 4.71 -3.83
CA VAL A 22 -4.87 4.10 -5.14
C VAL A 22 -6.12 4.70 -5.75
N ILE A 23 -5.97 5.39 -6.88
CA ILE A 23 -7.05 6.09 -7.58
C ILE A 23 -7.38 5.38 -8.89
N GLY A 24 -8.67 5.25 -9.18
CA GLY A 24 -9.17 4.68 -10.42
C GLY A 24 -10.51 5.27 -10.86
N PRO A 25 -11.07 4.80 -11.99
CA PRO A 25 -12.30 5.35 -12.55
C PRO A 25 -13.55 5.13 -11.68
N LYS A 26 -13.47 4.26 -10.66
CA LYS A 26 -14.56 3.97 -9.73
C LYS A 26 -14.44 4.73 -8.40
N GLY A 27 -13.38 5.53 -8.23
CA GLY A 27 -13.08 6.26 -7.00
C GLY A 27 -11.66 5.98 -6.51
N CYS A 28 -11.43 6.12 -5.21
CA CYS A 28 -10.11 5.89 -4.61
C CYS A 28 -10.19 5.09 -3.32
N VAL A 29 -9.05 4.51 -2.96
CA VAL A 29 -8.85 3.76 -1.73
C VAL A 29 -7.69 4.40 -0.98
N SER A 30 -7.90 4.69 0.30
CA SER A 30 -6.91 5.30 1.18
C SER A 30 -6.68 4.42 2.41
N ILE A 31 -5.42 4.29 2.83
CA ILE A 31 -5.11 3.70 4.13
C ILE A 31 -5.34 4.77 5.21
N ALA A 32 -6.20 4.46 6.18
CA ALA A 32 -6.55 5.34 7.28
C ALA A 32 -6.13 4.72 8.61
N LYS A 33 -5.16 5.39 9.24
CA LYS A 33 -4.55 4.95 10.48
C LYS A 33 -4.71 6.00 11.58
N GLU A 34 -5.13 5.59 12.76
CA GLU A 34 -5.17 6.42 13.95
C GLU A 34 -3.76 6.58 14.54
N LEU A 35 -3.00 7.51 13.98
CA LEU A 35 -1.60 7.76 14.35
C LEU A 35 -1.43 8.63 15.60
N SER A 36 -2.50 9.10 16.24
CA SER A 36 -2.45 10.06 17.35
C SER A 36 -1.79 9.51 18.62
N SER A 37 -1.46 8.22 18.67
CA SER A 37 -0.90 7.52 19.84
C SER A 37 0.36 6.68 19.54
N VAL A 38 0.90 6.70 18.31
CA VAL A 38 2.01 5.82 17.92
C VAL A 38 3.36 6.52 18.10
N ASP A 39 4.22 5.94 18.93
CA ASP A 39 5.62 6.35 19.05
C ASP A 39 6.35 6.09 17.71
N PRO A 40 6.99 7.10 17.09
CA PRO A 40 7.72 6.91 15.83
C PRO A 40 8.87 5.90 15.88
N SER A 41 9.35 5.56 17.09
CA SER A 41 10.37 4.54 17.31
C SER A 41 9.81 3.14 17.50
N ASP A 42 8.47 3.00 17.62
CA ASP A 42 7.80 1.71 17.74
C ASP A 42 7.57 1.07 16.37
N VAL A 43 8.49 0.16 16.02
CA VAL A 43 8.45 -0.62 14.78
C VAL A 43 7.17 -1.45 14.65
N SER A 44 6.53 -1.84 15.77
CA SER A 44 5.31 -2.65 15.76
C SER A 44 4.09 -1.90 15.19
N GLY A 45 4.12 -0.57 15.28
CA GLY A 45 3.13 0.27 14.64
C GLY A 45 3.20 0.16 13.12
N HIS A 46 4.39 0.04 12.52
CA HIS A 46 4.57 0.19 11.06
C HIS A 46 3.91 -0.89 10.21
N THR A 47 3.60 -2.07 10.76
CA THR A 47 2.93 -3.14 10.01
C THR A 47 1.42 -2.99 9.96
N LYS A 48 0.83 -2.10 10.78
CA LYS A 48 -0.62 -1.89 10.86
C LYS A 48 -1.13 -0.91 9.81
N VAL A 49 -2.17 -1.33 9.11
CA VAL A 49 -3.03 -0.60 8.18
C VAL A 49 -4.24 -0.01 8.92
N GLU A 50 -4.79 -0.75 9.89
CA GLU A 50 -6.00 -0.49 10.70
C GLU A 50 -7.30 -0.40 9.90
N ASN A 51 -7.42 0.61 9.04
CA ASN A 51 -8.61 0.85 8.24
C ASN A 51 -8.23 1.19 6.80
N ILE A 52 -9.10 0.78 5.89
CA ILE A 52 -9.11 1.21 4.51
C ILE A 52 -10.38 2.04 4.31
N ILE A 53 -10.25 3.24 3.77
CA ILE A 53 -11.39 4.06 3.35
C ILE A 53 -11.57 3.90 1.85
N LEU A 54 -12.74 3.44 1.44
CA LEU A 54 -13.15 3.37 0.05
C LEU A 54 -14.07 4.55 -0.27
N HIS A 55 -13.58 5.43 -1.15
CA HIS A 55 -14.30 6.56 -1.71
C HIS A 55 -14.87 6.17 -3.08
N SER A 56 -16.18 6.31 -3.28
CA SER A 56 -16.81 6.06 -4.59
C SER A 56 -16.79 7.32 -5.47
N ALA A 57 -16.53 7.16 -6.77
CA ALA A 57 -16.65 8.23 -7.76
C ALA A 57 -18.10 8.49 -8.22
N GLU A 58 -19.07 7.71 -7.76
CA GLU A 58 -20.47 7.88 -8.17
C GLU A 58 -21.05 9.18 -7.63
N THR A 59 -21.74 9.94 -8.51
CA THR A 59 -22.40 11.19 -8.15
C THR A 59 -23.90 11.14 -8.42
N ASP A 60 -24.68 11.85 -7.60
CA ASP A 60 -26.11 12.05 -7.81
C ASP A 60 -26.36 12.99 -9.01
N LYS A 61 -27.65 13.21 -9.31
CA LYS A 61 -28.08 14.12 -10.39
C LYS A 61 -27.62 15.58 -10.22
N ASN A 62 -27.13 15.98 -9.05
CA ASN A 62 -26.65 17.31 -8.73
C ASN A 62 -25.10 17.37 -8.68
N GLY A 63 -24.41 16.28 -9.02
CA GLY A 63 -22.96 16.18 -8.94
C GLY A 63 -22.41 16.02 -7.52
N LYS A 64 -23.25 15.69 -6.53
CA LYS A 64 -22.81 15.39 -5.16
C LYS A 64 -22.46 13.91 -5.03
N PRO A 65 -21.58 13.51 -4.09
CA PRO A 65 -21.30 12.08 -3.84
C PRO A 65 -22.60 11.29 -3.65
N ALA A 66 -22.77 10.22 -4.42
CA ALA A 66 -23.96 9.35 -4.36
C ALA A 66 -23.86 8.30 -3.25
N LYS A 67 -22.65 8.03 -2.77
CA LYS A 67 -22.34 7.05 -1.73
C LYS A 67 -21.46 7.69 -0.68
N GLU A 68 -21.70 7.31 0.58
CA GLU A 68 -20.80 7.64 1.68
C GLU A 68 -19.52 6.79 1.59
N ASP A 69 -18.47 7.29 2.25
CA ASP A 69 -17.21 6.57 2.40
C ASP A 69 -17.44 5.27 3.17
N GLN A 70 -16.89 4.17 2.66
CA GLN A 70 -16.93 2.90 3.35
C GLN A 70 -15.63 2.68 4.11
N ILE A 71 -15.75 2.43 5.41
CA ILE A 71 -14.62 2.09 6.26
C ILE A 71 -14.53 0.56 6.34
N ILE A 72 -13.46 0.02 5.80
CA ILE A 72 -13.13 -1.40 5.85
C ILE A 72 -12.07 -1.57 6.93
N LYS A 73 -12.48 -2.14 8.07
CA LYS A 73 -11.56 -2.45 9.16
C LYS A 73 -10.77 -3.70 8.83
N ILE A 74 -9.46 -3.65 9.01
CA ILE A 74 -8.58 -4.82 8.86
C ILE A 74 -8.45 -5.48 10.24
N GLU A 75 -8.92 -6.73 10.36
CA GLU A 75 -8.99 -7.42 11.66
C GLU A 75 -7.80 -8.37 11.90
N ASP A 76 -7.27 -9.01 10.86
CA ASP A 76 -6.12 -9.94 10.95
C ASP A 76 -4.81 -9.24 10.57
N GLU A 77 -4.41 -8.27 11.39
CA GLU A 77 -3.14 -7.56 11.20
C GLU A 77 -2.02 -8.26 11.96
N PRO A 78 -1.07 -8.93 11.29
CA PRO A 78 0.04 -9.56 11.98
C PRO A 78 0.93 -8.49 12.60
N ASP A 79 1.42 -8.76 13.81
CA ASP A 79 2.60 -8.06 14.30
C ASP A 79 3.84 -8.49 13.49
N HIS A 80 4.98 -7.85 13.76
CA HIS A 80 6.20 -8.15 13.02
C HIS A 80 6.65 -9.61 13.16
N ASN A 81 6.45 -10.24 14.32
CA ASN A 81 6.87 -11.63 14.55
C ASN A 81 5.94 -12.60 13.83
N GLU A 82 4.63 -12.36 13.88
CA GLU A 82 3.65 -13.19 13.18
C GLU A 82 3.80 -13.04 11.67
N LEU A 83 4.16 -11.86 11.15
CA LEU A 83 4.50 -11.67 9.74
C LEU A 83 5.70 -12.53 9.35
N CYS A 84 6.82 -12.41 10.08
CA CYS A 84 7.99 -13.24 9.83
C CYS A 84 7.68 -14.73 9.92
N LYS A 85 6.86 -15.14 10.90
CA LYS A 85 6.44 -16.53 11.05
C LYS A 85 5.64 -17.02 9.84
N ARG A 86 4.65 -16.25 9.36
CA ARG A 86 3.85 -16.57 8.16
C ARG A 86 4.75 -16.70 6.92
N GLU A 87 5.74 -15.84 6.77
CA GLU A 87 6.73 -15.94 5.68
C GLU A 87 7.54 -17.25 5.75
N GLN A 88 8.03 -17.62 6.96
CA GLN A 88 8.77 -18.87 7.14
C GLN A 88 7.90 -20.11 6.93
N GLU A 89 6.64 -20.08 7.37
CA GLU A 89 5.67 -21.16 7.14
C GLU A 89 5.37 -21.34 5.64
N TYR A 90 5.21 -20.24 4.90
CA TYR A 90 5.02 -20.28 3.45
C TYR A 90 6.25 -20.85 2.74
N LEU A 91 7.46 -20.41 3.12
CA LEU A 91 8.71 -20.94 2.56
C LEU A 91 8.86 -22.45 2.83
N LEU A 92 8.61 -22.89 4.05
CA LEU A 92 8.65 -24.31 4.40
C LEU A 92 7.65 -25.12 3.57
N ARG A 93 6.44 -24.58 3.37
CA ARG A 93 5.42 -25.21 2.53
C ARG A 93 5.88 -25.31 1.08
N ALA A 94 6.45 -24.24 0.52
CA ALA A 94 6.99 -24.25 -0.84
C ALA A 94 8.06 -25.34 -1.04
N ILE A 95 8.94 -25.53 -0.06
CA ILE A 95 9.97 -26.58 -0.09
C ILE A 95 9.36 -27.99 -0.03
N ARG A 96 8.35 -28.19 0.82
CA ARG A 96 7.75 -29.51 1.04
C ARG A 96 6.81 -29.94 -0.07
N GLU A 97 6.10 -28.98 -0.65
CA GLU A 97 5.04 -29.22 -1.64
C GLU A 97 5.48 -28.90 -3.06
N ASP A 98 6.73 -28.45 -3.26
CA ASP A 98 7.28 -28.04 -4.56
C ASP A 98 6.38 -26.99 -5.25
N LEU A 99 6.02 -25.94 -4.48
CA LEU A 99 5.16 -24.88 -4.99
C LEU A 99 5.90 -24.07 -6.05
N ASP A 100 5.21 -23.73 -7.14
CA ASP A 100 5.72 -22.81 -8.14
C ASP A 100 5.82 -21.40 -7.56
N LEU A 101 7.04 -20.87 -7.55
CA LEU A 101 7.38 -19.53 -7.04
C LEU A 101 7.75 -18.57 -8.17
N SER A 102 7.45 -18.90 -9.44
CA SER A 102 7.83 -18.08 -10.60
C SER A 102 7.37 -16.62 -10.43
N ASP A 103 6.11 -16.40 -10.07
CA ASP A 103 5.55 -15.06 -9.83
C ASP A 103 6.28 -14.35 -8.68
N HIS A 104 6.57 -15.05 -7.57
CA HIS A 104 7.31 -14.48 -6.43
C HIS A 104 8.72 -14.01 -6.83
N ILE A 105 9.41 -14.77 -7.68
CA ILE A 105 10.75 -14.43 -8.16
C ILE A 105 10.69 -13.27 -9.16
N GLU A 106 9.69 -13.25 -10.04
CA GLU A 106 9.46 -12.14 -10.96
C GLU A 106 9.20 -10.84 -10.21
N ASP A 107 8.35 -10.87 -9.18
CA ASP A 107 8.09 -9.73 -8.31
C ASP A 107 9.36 -9.24 -7.59
N ALA A 108 10.21 -10.15 -7.11
CA ALA A 108 11.48 -9.80 -6.49
C ALA A 108 12.41 -9.07 -7.49
N VAL A 109 12.52 -9.56 -8.72
CA VAL A 109 13.30 -8.91 -9.78
C VAL A 109 12.72 -7.55 -10.16
N ASN A 110 11.40 -7.44 -10.29
CA ASN A 110 10.70 -6.18 -10.58
C ASN A 110 10.93 -5.14 -9.48
N SER A 111 10.93 -5.55 -8.21
CA SER A 111 11.25 -4.65 -7.09
C SER A 111 12.67 -4.08 -7.20
N LEU A 112 13.65 -4.90 -7.62
CA LEU A 112 15.03 -4.47 -7.83
C LEU A 112 15.15 -3.52 -9.02
N ARG A 113 14.42 -3.76 -10.11
CA ARG A 113 14.35 -2.84 -11.27
C ARG A 113 13.90 -1.45 -10.84
N ILE A 114 12.86 -1.36 -10.01
CA ILE A 114 12.37 -0.09 -9.46
C ILE A 114 13.44 0.58 -8.59
N CYS A 115 14.09 -0.15 -7.69
CA CYS A 115 15.17 0.39 -6.86
C CYS A 115 16.33 0.94 -7.70
N MET A 116 16.73 0.24 -8.76
CA MET A 116 17.79 0.69 -9.66
C MET A 116 17.37 1.94 -10.46
N ALA A 117 16.14 1.96 -10.98
CA ALA A 117 15.57 3.13 -11.67
C ALA A 117 15.51 4.36 -10.76
N ALA A 118 15.17 4.19 -9.48
CA ALA A 118 15.18 5.28 -8.50
C ALA A 118 16.60 5.84 -8.29
N VAL A 119 17.61 4.96 -8.19
CA VAL A 119 19.02 5.37 -8.07
C VAL A 119 19.48 6.12 -9.32
N GLU A 120 19.11 5.66 -10.51
CA GLU A 120 19.44 6.33 -11.77
C GLU A 120 18.75 7.70 -11.88
N SER A 121 17.47 7.78 -11.55
CA SER A 121 16.69 9.02 -11.52
C SER A 121 17.34 10.05 -10.59
N TYR A 122 17.74 9.62 -9.38
CA TYR A 122 18.44 10.50 -8.43
C TYR A 122 19.75 11.04 -9.00
N LYS A 123 20.53 10.21 -9.68
CA LYS A 123 21.83 10.61 -10.25
C LYS A 123 21.70 11.54 -11.46
N THR A 124 20.65 11.37 -12.25
CA THR A 124 20.48 12.04 -13.56
C THR A 124 19.51 13.22 -13.50
N GLY A 125 18.62 13.24 -12.51
CA GLY A 125 17.49 14.18 -12.46
C GLY A 125 16.41 13.92 -13.51
N GLN A 126 16.38 12.73 -14.12
CA GLN A 126 15.45 12.37 -15.19
C GLN A 126 14.45 11.29 -14.74
N THR A 127 13.27 11.27 -15.37
CA THR A 127 12.29 10.19 -15.22
C THR A 127 12.78 8.94 -15.94
N ILE A 128 12.77 7.80 -15.26
CA ILE A 128 13.14 6.50 -15.83
C ILE A 128 11.87 5.71 -16.16
N HIS A 129 11.77 5.21 -17.37
CA HIS A 129 10.66 4.37 -17.83
C HIS A 129 11.05 2.90 -17.69
N LEU A 130 10.17 2.11 -17.09
CA LEU A 130 10.28 0.66 -16.97
C LEU A 130 9.22 0.01 -17.86
N ASP A 131 9.59 -1.06 -18.56
CA ASP A 131 8.71 -1.87 -19.40
C ASP A 131 8.02 -2.99 -18.60
#